data_AF-A0A9R0Q6E5-F1
#
_entry.id   AF-A0A9R0Q6E5-F1
#
_cell.length_a   1.000
_cell.length_b   1.000
_cell.length_c   1.000
_cell.angle_alpha   90.00
_cell.angle_beta   90.00
_cell.angle_gamma   90.00
#
_symmetry.space_group_name_H-M   'P 1'
#
loop_
_entity.id
_entity.type
_entity.pdbx_description
1 polymer ?
#
loop_
_entity_poly.entity_id
_entity_poly.type
_entity_poly.pdbx_seq_one_letter_code
_entity_poly.pdbx_strand_id
1 'polypeptide(L)'
;MARVSISGVGGTFSLHKTKTASRPKATPVARAAEILVCHSLGIVKDGEDITTAALDAFVDRFKEHLSPEVLTAMRGLFKLDDANADAVEEALLEHGGGGALDLERADEEAVL
;
A
#
# COMPACT_ATOMS: atom_id res chain seq x y z
N MET A 1 -1.74 -2.05 18.57
CA MET A 1 -1.14 -1.05 19.48
C MET A 1 -1.16 -1.60 20.90
N ALA A 2 -0.01 -1.88 21.51
CA ALA A 2 0.07 -2.40 22.88
C ALA A 2 0.10 -1.24 23.89
N ARG A 3 -0.77 -1.26 24.90
CA ARG A 3 -0.80 -0.23 25.96
C ARG A 3 -0.02 -0.75 27.17
N VAL A 4 1.06 -0.06 27.50
CA VAL A 4 1.87 -0.30 28.70
C VAL A 4 1.33 0.60 29.81
N SER A 5 0.94 0.03 30.95
CA SER A 5 0.57 0.78 32.15
C SER A 5 1.76 0.88 33.10
N ILE A 6 2.11 2.10 33.45
CA ILE A 6 3.22 2.44 34.34
C ILE A 6 2.61 2.98 35.62
N SER A 7 2.82 2.31 36.75
CA SER A 7 2.46 2.84 38.07
C SER A 7 3.72 2.98 38.92
N GLY A 8 4.04 4.20 39.31
CA GLY A 8 5.18 4.51 40.16
C GLY A 8 4.76 4.65 41.61
N VAL A 9 5.23 3.74 42.47
CA VAL A 9 5.39 4.03 43.89
C VAL A 9 6.68 3.34 44.35
N GLY A 10 7.64 4.13 44.82
CA GLY A 10 8.84 3.64 45.51
C GLY A 10 9.82 2.81 44.68
N GLY A 11 10.82 3.49 44.08
CA GLY A 11 12.18 2.98 43.91
C GLY A 11 12.47 1.81 42.95
N THR A 12 11.47 1.11 42.42
CA THR A 12 11.69 0.05 41.41
C THR A 12 10.56 0.05 40.38
N PHE A 13 10.92 0.22 39.11
CA PHE A 13 9.96 0.22 38.01
C PHE A 13 9.68 -1.22 37.57
N SER A 14 8.56 -1.78 38.00
CA SER A 14 8.18 -3.15 37.61
C SER A 14 7.39 -3.16 36.31
N LEU A 15 8.06 -3.56 35.22
CA LEU A 15 7.44 -3.81 33.90
C LEU A 15 6.68 -5.15 33.94
N HIS A 16 5.41 -5.12 34.31
CA HIS A 16 4.54 -6.27 34.15
C HIS A 16 3.93 -6.25 32.74
N LYS A 17 4.27 -7.26 31.94
CA LYS A 17 3.59 -7.54 30.67
C LYS A 17 2.19 -8.01 31.03
N THR A 18 1.18 -7.13 30.94
CA THR A 18 -0.20 -7.55 31.07
C THR A 18 -0.45 -8.56 29.94
N LYS A 19 -0.66 -9.83 30.30
CA LYS A 19 -1.14 -10.82 29.34
C LYS A 19 -2.45 -10.26 28.80
N THR A 20 -2.47 -9.99 27.49
CA THR A 20 -3.67 -9.61 26.77
C THR A 20 -4.78 -10.57 27.21
N ALA A 21 -5.85 -10.01 27.79
CA ALA A 21 -7.02 -10.79 28.17
C ALA A 21 -7.33 -11.77 27.04
N SER A 22 -7.39 -13.05 27.37
CA SER A 22 -7.81 -14.09 26.42
C SER A 22 -9.09 -13.60 25.76
N ARG A 23 -9.06 -13.45 24.43
CA ARG A 23 -10.22 -13.05 23.63
C ARG A 23 -11.44 -13.82 24.18
N PRO A 24 -12.51 -13.15 24.64
CA PRO A 24 -13.64 -13.84 25.23
C PRO A 24 -14.13 -14.88 24.21
N LYS A 25 -14.27 -16.14 24.64
CA LYS A 25 -14.82 -17.20 23.79
C LYS A 25 -16.16 -16.69 23.26
N ALA A 26 -16.25 -16.53 21.94
CA ALA A 26 -17.46 -16.06 21.30
C ALA A 26 -18.61 -16.99 21.70
N THR A 27 -19.71 -16.40 22.18
CA THR A 27 -20.92 -17.14 22.50
C THR A 27 -21.45 -17.81 21.21
N PRO A 28 -22.20 -18.92 21.30
CA PRO A 28 -22.66 -19.67 20.11
C PRO A 28 -23.36 -18.79 19.06
N VAL A 29 -24.12 -17.79 19.51
CA VAL A 29 -24.81 -16.82 18.64
C VAL A 29 -23.83 -15.87 17.94
N ALA A 30 -22.80 -15.39 18.66
CA ALA A 30 -21.76 -14.55 18.06
C ALA A 30 -20.96 -15.30 17.00
N ARG A 31 -20.69 -16.59 17.21
CA ARG A 31 -20.06 -17.45 16.19
C ARG A 31 -20.94 -17.66 14.97
N ALA A 32 -22.23 -17.90 15.16
CA ALA A 32 -23.17 -18.05 14.05
C ALA A 32 -23.28 -16.76 13.22
N ALA A 33 -23.32 -15.60 13.88
CA ALA A 33 -23.32 -14.31 13.20
C ALA A 33 -22.00 -14.04 12.45
N GLU A 34 -20.85 -14.37 13.05
CA GLU A 34 -19.53 -14.30 12.40
C GLU A 34 -19.50 -15.13 11.11
N ILE A 35 -19.94 -16.39 11.17
CA ILE A 35 -20.01 -17.28 9.99
C ILE A 35 -20.94 -16.71 8.92
N LEU A 36 -22.12 -16.21 9.29
CA LEU A 36 -23.08 -15.65 8.35
C LEU A 36 -22.53 -14.40 7.64
N VAL A 37 -21.84 -13.52 8.38
CA VAL A 37 -21.20 -12.33 7.81
C VAL A 37 -20.05 -12.71 6.88
N CYS A 38 -19.22 -13.68 7.25
CA CYS A 38 -18.15 -14.15 6.37
C CYS A 38 -18.70 -14.80 5.10
N HIS A 39 -19.80 -15.56 5.20
CA HIS A 39 -20.48 -16.15 4.05
C HIS A 39 -21.12 -15.08 3.15
N SER A 40 -21.79 -14.07 3.72
CA SER A 40 -22.41 -12.99 2.93
C SER A 40 -21.38 -12.10 2.23
N LEU A 41 -20.18 -11.97 2.79
CA LEU A 41 -19.03 -11.29 2.17
C LEU A 41 -18.28 -12.17 1.16
N GLY A 42 -18.65 -13.45 1.00
CA GLY A 42 -17.95 -14.39 0.12
C GLY A 42 -16.56 -14.81 0.62
N ILE A 43 -16.24 -14.58 1.88
CA ILE A 43 -14.99 -14.99 2.54
C ILE A 43 -15.01 -16.50 2.82
N VAL A 44 -16.19 -17.04 3.14
CA VAL A 44 -16.41 -18.47 3.40
C VAL A 44 -17.36 -19.04 2.35
N LYS A 45 -16.98 -20.15 1.73
CA LYS A 45 -17.82 -20.91 0.79
C LYS A 45 -17.93 -22.34 1.30
N ASP A 46 -19.15 -22.87 1.37
CA ASP A 46 -19.43 -24.25 1.85
C ASP A 46 -18.86 -24.55 3.25
N GLY A 47 -18.69 -23.53 4.09
CA GLY A 47 -18.12 -23.63 5.43
C GLY A 47 -16.60 -23.59 5.49
N GLU A 48 -15.91 -23.46 4.35
CA GLU A 48 -14.46 -23.34 4.26
C GLU A 48 -14.05 -21.90 3.94
N ASP A 49 -13.03 -21.41 4.63
CA ASP A 49 -12.44 -20.09 4.36
C ASP A 49 -11.69 -20.17 3.03
N ILE A 50 -12.18 -19.44 2.03
CA ILE A 50 -11.61 -19.46 0.69
C ILE A 50 -10.52 -18.42 0.50
N THR A 51 -10.24 -17.57 1.49
CA THR A 51 -9.32 -16.44 1.31
C THR A 51 -7.92 -16.89 0.94
N THR A 52 -7.37 -17.90 1.62
CA THR A 52 -6.03 -18.42 1.33
C THR A 52 -5.97 -19.07 -0.05
N ALA A 53 -6.92 -19.95 -0.38
CA ALA A 53 -6.98 -20.61 -1.68
C ALA A 53 -7.22 -19.62 -2.83
N ALA A 54 -8.04 -18.59 -2.61
CA ALA A 54 -8.30 -17.53 -3.59
C ALA A 54 -7.07 -16.64 -3.79
N LEU A 55 -6.34 -16.33 -2.72
CA LEU A 55 -5.07 -15.61 -2.81
C LEU A 55 -4.02 -16.46 -3.54
N ASP A 56 -3.88 -17.74 -3.24
CA ASP A 56 -2.94 -18.62 -3.93
C ASP A 56 -3.27 -18.73 -5.43
N ALA A 57 -4.56 -18.92 -5.77
CA ALA A 57 -5.02 -18.95 -7.16
C ALA A 57 -4.92 -17.57 -7.86
N PHE A 58 -4.95 -16.47 -7.11
CA PHE A 58 -4.67 -15.14 -7.65
C PHE A 58 -3.19 -14.99 -7.95
N VAL A 59 -2.32 -15.31 -6.99
CA VAL A 59 -0.86 -15.25 -7.19
C VAL A 59 -0.46 -16.15 -8.35
N ASP A 60 -0.97 -17.38 -8.44
CA ASP A 60 -0.70 -18.30 -9.56
C ASP A 60 -1.01 -17.72 -10.93
N ARG A 61 -2.08 -16.91 -11.07
CA ARG A 61 -2.41 -16.24 -12.35
C ARG A 61 -1.39 -15.18 -12.77
N PHE A 62 -0.63 -14.63 -11.81
CA PHE A 62 0.39 -13.61 -12.07
C PHE A 62 1.82 -14.13 -11.87
N LYS A 63 2.01 -15.42 -11.52
CA LYS A 63 3.33 -16.04 -11.38
C LYS A 63 4.03 -16.21 -12.72
N GLU A 64 3.27 -16.56 -13.76
CA GLU A 64 3.81 -16.59 -15.11
C GLU A 64 4.02 -15.15 -15.58
N HIS A 65 5.29 -14.75 -15.67
CA HIS A 65 5.64 -13.48 -16.27
C HIS A 65 5.06 -13.45 -17.69
N LEU A 66 4.47 -12.32 -18.09
CA LEU A 66 4.09 -12.12 -19.49
C LEU A 66 5.31 -12.45 -20.35
N SER A 67 5.10 -13.21 -21.42
CA SER A 67 6.21 -13.55 -22.31
C SER A 67 6.90 -12.25 -22.75
N PRO A 68 8.23 -12.24 -22.91
CA PRO A 68 8.94 -11.05 -23.36
C PRO A 68 8.36 -10.44 -24.63
N GLU A 69 7.79 -11.28 -25.48
CA GLU A 69 7.13 -10.91 -26.74
C GLU A 69 5.79 -10.19 -26.51
N VAL A 70 4.93 -10.70 -25.62
CA VAL A 70 3.67 -10.03 -25.23
C VAL A 70 3.94 -8.72 -24.52
N LEU A 71 4.93 -8.69 -23.63
CA LEU A 71 5.34 -7.49 -22.92
C LEU A 71 5.82 -6.41 -23.91
N THR A 72 6.64 -6.80 -24.89
CA THR A 72 7.14 -5.90 -25.95
C THR A 72 6.00 -5.40 -26.84
N ALA A 73 5.06 -6.26 -27.21
CA ALA A 73 3.88 -5.86 -27.98
C ALA A 73 2.99 -4.88 -27.20
N MET A 74 2.77 -5.10 -25.90
CA MET A 74 2.02 -4.19 -25.04
C MET A 74 2.71 -2.83 -24.90
N ARG A 75 4.04 -2.79 -24.70
CA ARG A 75 4.80 -1.53 -24.66
C ARG A 75 4.72 -0.77 -25.99
N GLY A 76 4.83 -1.48 -27.12
CA GLY A 76 4.67 -0.88 -28.44
C GLY A 76 3.25 -0.35 -28.69
N LEU A 77 2.22 -1.09 -28.27
CA LEU A 77 0.80 -0.69 -28.42
C LEU A 77 0.50 0.60 -27.66
N PHE A 78 1.01 0.72 -26.43
CA PHE A 78 0.85 1.91 -25.60
C PHE A 78 1.89 2.99 -25.84
N LYS A 79 2.81 2.78 -26.80
CA LYS A 79 3.91 3.70 -27.12
C LYS A 79 4.75 4.09 -25.89
N LEU A 80 4.98 3.14 -25.00
CA LEU A 80 5.75 3.37 -23.77
C LEU A 80 7.25 3.55 -24.03
N ASP A 81 7.75 3.04 -25.16
CA ASP A 81 9.16 3.14 -25.58
C ASP A 81 9.29 4.10 -26.81
N ASP A 82 8.46 5.15 -26.89
CA ASP A 82 8.48 6.09 -28.02
C ASP A 82 9.64 7.08 -27.88
N ALA A 83 10.73 6.81 -28.59
CA ALA A 83 11.94 7.63 -28.57
C ALA A 83 11.71 9.11 -28.92
N ASN A 84 10.64 9.45 -29.67
CA ASN A 84 10.32 10.84 -29.95
C ASN A 84 9.63 11.50 -28.75
N ALA A 85 8.79 10.77 -28.01
CA ALA A 85 8.22 11.26 -26.76
C ALA A 85 9.33 11.48 -25.71
N ASP A 86 10.26 10.53 -25.60
CA ASP A 86 11.43 10.64 -24.71
C ASP A 86 12.30 11.86 -25.07
N ALA A 87 12.60 12.07 -26.35
CA ALA A 87 13.38 13.22 -26.82
C ALA A 87 12.67 14.55 -26.56
N VAL A 88 11.34 14.59 -26.66
CA VAL A 88 10.56 15.78 -26.32
C VAL A 88 10.55 16.03 -24.81
N GLU A 89 10.41 14.99 -23.99
CA GLU A 89 10.53 15.10 -22.53
C GLU A 89 11.92 15.62 -22.13
N GLU A 90 12.99 15.05 -22.68
CA GLU A 90 14.36 15.49 -22.44
C GLU A 90 14.56 16.95 -22.86
N ALA A 91 14.07 17.35 -24.03
CA ALA A 91 14.14 18.74 -24.49
C ALA A 91 13.33 19.69 -23.59
N LEU A 92 12.20 19.26 -23.04
CA LEU A 92 11.41 20.06 -22.10
C LEU A 92 12.08 20.16 -20.73
N LEU A 93 12.73 19.09 -20.27
CA LEU A 93 13.55 19.10 -19.05
C LEU A 93 14.77 20.01 -19.22
N GLU A 94 15.44 19.99 -20.37
CA GLU A 94 16.56 20.88 -20.68
C GLU A 94 16.09 22.35 -20.81
N HIS A 95 14.95 22.57 -21.45
CA HIS A 95 14.38 23.91 -21.63
C HIS A 95 13.84 24.51 -20.32
N GLY A 96 13.27 23.68 -19.43
CA GLY A 96 12.77 24.09 -18.11
C GLY A 96 13.81 24.00 -16.99
N GLY A 97 14.93 23.32 -17.22
CA GLY A 97 15.95 22.99 -16.22
C GLY A 97 17.12 23.95 -16.23
N GLY A 98 16.97 25.08 -15.54
CA GLY A 98 18.04 26.03 -15.24
C GLY A 98 17.56 27.45 -14.94
N GLY A 99 16.37 27.82 -15.42
CA GLY A 99 15.81 29.17 -15.26
C GLY A 99 14.40 29.25 -14.66
N ALA A 100 13.69 28.14 -14.47
CA ALA A 100 12.30 28.17 -13.99
C ALA A 100 12.14 28.36 -12.46
N LEU A 101 13.24 28.28 -11.69
CA LEU A 101 13.23 28.45 -10.23
C LEU A 101 13.88 29.75 -9.73
N ASP A 102 14.33 30.65 -10.61
CA ASP A 102 14.83 31.98 -10.20
C ASP A 102 13.72 33.04 -10.21
N LEU A 103 12.48 32.63 -9.90
CA LEU A 103 11.36 33.53 -9.64
C LEU A 103 11.36 34.00 -8.17
N GLU A 104 12.53 34.33 -7.62
CA GLU A 104 12.67 34.95 -6.30
C GLU A 104 13.75 36.04 -6.39
N ARG A 105 13.27 37.30 -6.41
CA ARG A 105 13.97 38.54 -6.01
C ARG A 105 14.72 39.34 -7.10
N ALA A 106 13.97 40.14 -7.84
CA ALA A 106 14.46 41.41 -8.39
C ALA A 106 13.37 42.50 -8.39
N ASP A 107 12.72 42.69 -7.23
CA ASP A 107 12.00 43.93 -6.91
C ASP A 107 12.63 44.52 -5.64
N GLU A 108 13.85 45.04 -5.76
CA GLU A 108 14.32 46.17 -4.95
C GLU A 108 15.59 46.78 -5.60
N GLU A 109 15.61 48.10 -5.65
CA GLU A 109 16.68 49.01 -6.09
C GLU A 109 16.88 49.26 -7.60
N ALA A 110 16.05 50.15 -8.14
CA ALA A 110 16.59 51.24 -8.96
C ALA A 110 16.15 52.58 -8.35
N VAL A 111 17.11 53.18 -7.66
CA VAL A 111 17.14 54.55 -7.14
C VAL A 111 16.82 55.56 -8.26
N LEU A 112 15.87 56.46 -7.99
CA LEU A 112 15.94 57.88 -8.36
C LEU A 112 15.45 58.72 -7.19
#